data_AF-A0A6V7HSB1-F1
#
_entry.id   AF-A0A6V7HSB1-F1
#
_cell.length_a   1.000
_cell.length_b   1.000
_cell.length_c   1.000
_cell.angle_alpha   90.00
_cell.angle_beta   90.00
_cell.angle_gamma   90.00
#
_symmetry.space_group_name_H-M   'P 1'
#
loop_
_entity.id
_entity.type
_entity.pdbx_description
1 polymer ?
#
loop_
_entity_poly.entity_id
_entity_poly.type
_entity_poly.pdbx_seq_one_letter_code
_entity_poly.pdbx_strand_id
1 'polypeptide(L)' 'RLLFKRRDVRRVKRTDIRLIDFGSATFDQEHHSTIVSTRHYRAPEVIL' A
#
# COMPACT_ATOMS: atom_id res chain seq x y z
N ARG A 1 -23.21 -31.41 -24.64
CA ARG A 1 -23.63 -30.79 -23.34
C ARG A 1 -22.36 -30.43 -22.57
N LEU A 2 -21.85 -29.20 -22.72
CA LEU A 2 -20.60 -28.77 -22.07
C LEU A 2 -20.90 -28.39 -20.62
N LEU A 3 -20.40 -29.19 -19.67
CA LEU A 3 -20.43 -28.86 -18.25
C LEU A 3 -19.38 -27.75 -18.00
N PHE A 4 -19.83 -26.51 -17.84
CA PHE A 4 -18.98 -25.45 -17.29
C PHE A 4 -18.67 -25.78 -15.83
N LYS A 5 -17.47 -26.31 -15.56
CA LYS A 5 -16.94 -26.44 -14.20
C LYS A 5 -16.79 -25.03 -13.62
N ARG A 6 -17.61 -24.68 -12.62
CA ARG A 6 -17.43 -23.45 -11.84
C ARG A 6 -16.05 -23.50 -11.20
N ARG A 7 -15.21 -22.50 -11.47
CA ARG A 7 -13.90 -22.34 -10.81
C ARG A 7 -14.15 -21.76 -9.43
N ASP A 8 -13.48 -22.30 -8.41
CA ASP A 8 -13.47 -21.69 -7.09
C ASP A 8 -12.71 -20.36 -7.15
N VAL A 9 -13.44 -19.26 -6.90
CA VAL A 9 -12.88 -17.91 -6.83
C VAL A 9 -12.71 -17.55 -5.37
N ARG A 10 -11.48 -17.22 -4.96
CA ARG A 10 -11.22 -16.68 -3.63
C ARG A 10 -11.79 -15.27 -3.53
N ARG A 11 -12.79 -15.07 -2.67
CA ARG A 11 -13.29 -13.74 -2.27
C ARG A 11 -12.77 -13.37 -0.90
N VAL A 12 -12.36 -12.11 -0.78
CA VAL A 12 -12.13 -11.49 0.52
C VAL A 12 -13.46 -11.43 1.28
N LYS A 13 -13.49 -11.97 2.50
CA LYS A 13 -14.71 -12.04 3.32
C LYS A 13 -14.96 -10.75 4.12
N ARG A 14 -13.91 -9.98 4.42
CA ARG A 14 -13.94 -8.74 5.20
C ARG A 14 -12.90 -7.77 4.68
N THR A 15 -13.24 -6.48 4.63
CA THR A 15 -12.40 -5.42 4.06
C THR A 15 -11.77 -4.52 5.13
N ASP A 16 -11.82 -4.92 6.39
CA ASP A 16 -11.17 -4.17 7.48
C ASP A 16 -9.65 -4.11 7.24
N ILE A 17 -9.08 -2.92 7.32
CA ILE A 17 -7.65 -2.67 7.14
C ILE A 17 -7.06 -1.99 8.37
N ARG A 18 -5.74 -2.09 8.52
CA ARG A 18 -4.96 -1.40 9.54
C ARG A 18 -3.69 -0.86 8.90
N LEU A 19 -3.26 0.32 9.35
CA LEU A 19 -1.98 0.87 8.94
C LEU A 19 -0.86 0.15 9.69
N ILE A 20 0.23 -0.12 8.99
CA ILE A 20 1.44 -0.77 9.51
C ILE A 20 2.67 -0.01 9.00
N ASP A 21 3.85 -0.39 9.49
CA ASP A 21 5.14 0.16 9.07
C ASP A 21 5.29 1.67 9.33
N PHE A 22 5.39 2.01 10.62
CA PHE A 22 5.69 3.37 11.08
C PHE A 22 7.21 3.63 11.15
N GLY A 23 8.06 2.75 10.60
CA GLY A 23 9.52 2.85 10.71
C GLY A 23 10.12 4.03 9.95
N SER A 24 9.37 4.61 9.02
CA SER A 24 9.74 5.83 8.28
C SER A 24 8.86 7.04 8.64
N ALA A 25 8.04 6.95 9.69
CA ALA A 25 7.29 8.10 10.17
C ALA A 25 8.25 9.12 10.80
N THR A 26 8.03 10.40 10.55
CA THR A 26 8.88 11.50 11.03
C THR A 26 7.98 12.57 11.63
N PHE A 27 8.28 13.05 12.84
CA PHE A 27 7.57 14.18 13.44
C PHE A 27 8.05 15.50 12.83
N ASP A 28 7.19 16.53 12.85
CA ASP A 28 7.47 17.84 12.21
C ASP A 28 8.75 18.53 12.74
N GLN A 29 9.17 18.25 13.97
CA GLN A 29 10.39 18.84 14.55
C GLN A 29 11.66 18.01 14.28
N GLU A 30 11.55 16.85 13.65
CA GLU A 30 12.66 15.94 13.39
C GLU A 30 13.32 16.21 12.03
N HIS A 31 14.42 15.50 11.77
CA HIS A 31 15.07 15.54 10.47
C HIS A 31 14.20 14.87 9.40
N HIS A 32 13.93 15.58 8.30
CA HIS A 32 13.15 15.09 7.17
C HIS A 32 14.09 14.60 6.06
N SER A 33 14.08 13.28 5.81
CA SER A 33 14.81 12.68 4.69
C SER A 33 14.33 13.27 3.36
N THR A 34 15.27 13.66 2.49
CA THR A 34 14.94 14.25 1.17
C THR A 34 14.16 13.28 0.27
N ILE A 35 14.41 11.98 0.39
CA ILE A 35 13.72 10.94 -0.38
C ILE A 35 12.95 10.02 0.57
N VAL A 36 11.61 10.07 0.48
CA VAL A 36 10.69 9.20 1.21
C VAL A 36 9.72 8.48 0.26
N SER A 37 8.94 7.54 0.79
CA SER A 37 8.02 6.68 0.04
C SER A 37 8.69 5.75 -0.98
N THR A 38 8.04 4.62 -1.26
CA THR A 38 8.46 3.78 -2.38
C THR A 38 8.15 4.46 -3.71
N ARG A 39 8.92 4.14 -4.76
CA ARG A 39 8.97 4.89 -6.02
C ARG A 39 7.59 5.23 -6.62
N HIS A 40 6.65 4.28 -6.60
CA HIS A 40 5.33 4.44 -7.24
C HIS A 40 4.37 5.34 -6.45
N TYR A 41 4.66 5.63 -5.17
CA TYR A 41 3.79 6.42 -4.30
C TYR A 41 4.45 7.71 -3.81
N ARG A 42 5.60 8.07 -4.36
CA ARG A 42 6.31 9.30 -4.02
C ARG A 42 5.59 10.50 -4.62
N ALA A 43 5.35 11.52 -3.79
CA ALA A 43 4.74 12.78 -4.23
C ALA A 43 5.72 13.59 -5.10
N PRO A 44 5.23 14.46 -6.01
CA PRO A 44 6.07 15.24 -6.92
C PRO A 44 7.16 16.05 -6.23
N GLU A 45 6.86 16.67 -5.09
CA GLU A 45 7.78 17.49 -4.29
C GLU A 45 8.94 16.69 -3.68
N VAL A 46 8.82 15.36 -3.62
CA VAL A 46 9.85 14.45 -3.10
C VAL A 46 10.71 13.85 -4.23
N ILE A 47 10.35 14.05 -5.50
CA ILE A 47 11.08 13.48 -6.66
C ILE A 47 12.24 14.38 -7.12
N LEU A 48 12.22 15.66 -6.77
CA LEU A 48 13.14 16.69 -7.27
C LEU A 48 14.55 16.61 -6.66
#